data_AF-A0AAD4DPB1-F1
#
_entry.id   AF-A0AAD4DPB1-F1
#
_cell.length_a   1.000
_cell.length_b   1.000
_cell.length_c   1.000
_cell.angle_alpha   90.00
_cell.angle_beta   90.00
_cell.angle_gamma   90.00
#
_symmetry.space_group_name_H-M   'P 1'
#
loop_
_entity.id
_entity.type
_entity.pdbx_description
1 polymer ?
#
loop_
_entity_poly.entity_id
_entity_poly.type
_entity_poly.pdbx_seq_one_letter_code
_entity_poly.pdbx_strand_id
1 'polypeptide(L)' 'VCRHWQDVAHSTPEIWSRIKVMLPGRLVKPLKPFFPSLLQVWLAQSGNLPLTICI' A
#
# COMPACT_ATOMS: atom_id res chain seq x y z
N VAL A 1 -18.23 1.98 2.77
CA VAL A 1 -17.34 1.53 3.85
C VAL A 1 -17.74 2.26 5.12
N CYS A 2 -17.94 1.59 6.25
CA CYS A 2 -18.30 2.23 7.53
C CYS A 2 -17.05 2.39 8.42
N ARG A 3 -17.17 3.13 9.53
CA ARG A 3 -16.07 3.37 10.48
C ARG A 3 -15.44 2.07 10.98
N HIS A 4 -16.26 1.08 11.32
CA HIS A 4 -15.78 -0.21 11.77
C HIS A 4 -14.83 -0.89 10.77
N TRP A 5 -15.16 -0.86 9.47
CA TRP A 5 -14.28 -1.41 8.44
C TRP A 5 -12.99 -0.61 8.25
N GLN A 6 -13.02 0.70 8.47
CA GLN A 6 -11.79 1.51 8.51
C GLN A 6 -10.92 1.12 9.70
N ASP A 7 -11.51 0.96 10.89
CA ASP A 7 -10.79 0.56 12.10
C ASP A 7 -10.14 -0.81 11.92
N VAL A 8 -10.87 -1.78 11.36
CA VAL A 8 -10.32 -3.11 11.03
C VAL A 8 -9.17 -2.99 10.03
N ALA A 9 -9.33 -2.21 8.95
CA ALA A 9 -8.26 -2.04 7.97
C ALA A 9 -7.01 -1.41 8.61
N HIS A 10 -7.15 -0.35 9.39
CA HIS A 10 -6.03 0.34 10.04
C HIS A 10 -5.34 -0.50 11.12
N SER A 11 -6.09 -1.36 11.82
CA SER A 11 -5.56 -2.21 12.89
C SER A 11 -5.06 -3.59 12.42
N THR A 12 -5.06 -3.85 11.10
CA THR A 12 -4.57 -5.12 10.53
C THR A 12 -3.28 -4.90 9.73
N PRO A 13 -2.10 -5.04 10.36
CA PRO A 13 -0.80 -4.77 9.73
C PRO A 13 -0.52 -5.58 8.47
N GLU A 14 -1.06 -6.80 8.39
CA GLU A 14 -0.88 -7.72 7.25
C GLU A 14 -1.38 -7.14 5.93
N ILE A 15 -2.45 -6.32 5.98
CA ILE A 15 -3.02 -5.64 4.80
C ILE A 15 -1.99 -4.68 4.20
N TRP A 16 -1.22 -4.00 5.04
CA TRP A 16 -0.25 -2.97 4.65
C TRP A 16 1.13 -3.54 4.33
N SER A 17 1.40 -4.79 4.73
CA SER A 17 2.67 -5.48 4.47
C SER A 17 2.92 -5.82 2.99
N ARG A 18 1.88 -5.79 2.15
CA ARG A 18 1.96 -6.14 0.72
C ARG A 18 1.86 -4.89 -0.16
N ILE A 19 2.94 -4.57 -0.85
CA ILE A 19 3.05 -3.36 -1.67
C ILE A 19 3.23 -3.76 -3.13
N LYS A 20 2.29 -3.35 -3.99
CA LYS A 20 2.39 -3.55 -5.44
C LYS A 20 2.86 -2.27 -6.13
N VAL A 21 4.01 -2.34 -6.80
CA VAL A 21 4.61 -1.22 -7.52
C VAL A 21 4.46 -1.49 -9.00
N MET A 22 3.72 -0.65 -9.72
CA MET A 22 3.67 -0.73 -11.18
C MET A 22 4.82 0.09 -11.78
N LEU A 23 5.72 -0.57 -12.51
CA LEU A 23 6.77 0.13 -13.25
C LEU A 23 6.25 0.63 -14.61
N PRO A 24 6.65 1.84 -15.05
CA PRO A 24 6.27 2.34 -16.35
C PRO A 24 6.90 1.48 -17.45
N GLY A 25 6.07 0.65 -18.09
CA GLY A 25 6.42 -0.04 -19.34
C GLY A 25 6.02 0.80 -20.55
N ARG A 26 6.69 0.59 -21.70
CA ARG A 26 6.47 1.34 -22.97
C ARG A 26 5.02 1.36 -23.49
N LEU A 27 4.11 0.55 -22.94
CA LEU A 27 2.75 0.35 -23.46
C LEU A 27 1.64 0.51 -22.42
N VAL A 28 1.95 0.91 -21.17
CA VAL A 28 0.94 0.99 -20.12
C VAL A 28 0.48 2.45 -19.99
N LYS A 29 -0.85 2.64 -20.01
CA LYS A 29 -1.56 3.90 -19.71
C LYS A 29 -0.86 4.71 -18.61
N PRO A 30 -0.95 6.06 -18.61
CA PRO A 30 -0.27 6.89 -17.62
C PRO A 30 -0.49 6.32 -16.23
N LEU A 31 0.60 5.83 -15.64
CA LEU A 31 0.56 5.28 -14.29
C LEU A 31 0.01 6.36 -13.38
N LYS A 32 -0.89 5.96 -12.47
CA LYS A 32 -1.34 6.89 -11.42
C LYS A 32 -0.09 7.44 -10.73
N PRO A 33 -0.08 8.74 -10.40
CA PRO A 33 1.04 9.34 -9.70
C PRO A 33 1.38 8.50 -8.46
N PHE A 34 2.66 8.20 -8.31
CA PHE A 34 3.17 7.59 -7.10
C PHE A 34 3.09 8.61 -5.97
N PHE A 35 2.52 8.22 -4.83
CA PHE A 35 2.34 9.11 -3.68
C PHE A 35 3.25 8.63 -2.53
N PRO A 36 4.46 9.21 -2.37
CA PRO A 36 5.39 8.83 -1.31
C PRO A 36 4.80 8.97 0.09
N SER A 37 3.96 9.97 0.31
CA SER A 37 3.26 10.18 1.59
C SER A 37 2.32 9.03 1.94
N LEU A 38 1.62 8.48 0.95
CA LEU A 38 0.75 7.32 1.17
C LEU A 38 1.56 6.06 1.49
N LEU A 39 2.70 5.89 0.81
CA LEU A 39 3.63 4.80 1.11
C LEU A 39 4.14 4.87 2.56
N GLN A 40 4.53 6.06 3.04
CA GLN A 40 4.96 6.23 4.43
C GLN A 40 3.87 5.82 5.44
N VAL A 41 2.62 6.15 5.16
CA VAL A 41 1.48 5.72 5.99
C VAL A 41 1.33 4.20 6.00
N TRP A 42 1.46 3.55 4.84
CA TRP A 42 1.37 2.08 4.76
C TRP A 42 2.53 1.39 5.49
N LEU A 43 3.74 1.93 5.36
CA LEU A 43 4.93 1.45 6.08
C LEU A 43 4.78 1.60 7.61
N ALA A 44 4.19 2.71 8.07
CA ALA A 44 3.90 2.88 9.50
C ALA A 44 2.85 1.85 9.98
N GLN A 45 1.85 1.53 9.15
CA GLN A 45 0.78 0.59 9.50
C GLN A 45 1.20 -0.88 9.39
N SER A 46 2.21 -1.23 8.60
CA SER A 46 2.76 -2.59 8.57
C SER A 46 3.49 -2.97 9.86
N GLY A 47 3.85 -2.00 10.69
CA GLY A 47 4.60 -2.23 11.93
C GLY A 47 5.90 -2.99 11.66
N ASN A 48 6.12 -4.07 12.40
CA ASN A 48 7.32 -4.91 12.29
C ASN A 48 7.16 -6.11 11.33
N LEU A 49 6.08 -6.16 10.54
CA LEU A 49 5.91 -7.25 9.59
C LEU A 49 6.88 -7.13 8.40
N PRO A 50 7.37 -8.26 7.86
CA PRO A 50 8.17 -8.24 6.66
C PRO A 50 7.35 -7.70 5.47
N LEU A 51 7.95 -6.77 4.73
CA LEU A 51 7.33 -6.17 3.55
C LEU A 51 7.48 -7.10 2.35
N THR A 52 6.37 -7.42 1.71
CA THR A 52 6.34 -8.11 0.43
C THR A 52 6.13 -7.08 -0.68
N ILE A 53 7.16 -6.86 -1.49
CA ILE A 53 7.10 -5.93 -2.62
C ILE A 53 6.93 -6.73 -3.90
N CYS A 54 5.82 -6.49 -4.60
CA CYS A 54 5.54 -7.08 -5.91
C CYS A 54 5.68 -6.01 -6.98
N ILE A 55 6.37 -6.35 -8.06
CA ILE A 55 6.59 -5.49 -9.23
C ILE A 55 5.67 -5.94 -10.37
#